data_AF-A0A7S3MNT2-F1
#
_entry.id   AF-A0A7S3MNT2-F1
#
_cell.length_a   1.000
_cell.length_b   1.000
_cell.length_c   1.000
_cell.angle_alpha   90.00
_cell.angle_beta   90.00
_cell.angle_gamma   90.00
#
_symmetry.space_group_name_H-M   'P 1'
#
loop_
_entity.id
_entity.type
_entity.pdbx_description
1 polymer ?
#
loop_
_entity_poly.entity_id
_entity_poly.type
_entity_poly.pdbx_seq_one_letter_code
_entity_poly.pdbx_strand_id
1 'polypeptide(L)'
;MNFISVKGPELLNMYVGESEKNVREVFERARENLPCIVFFDELDSLAPARGKGDSSSSQVMDRIVAQLLTEIDGVGKKPGLFTIGATNRPDLLDSALLRTGRFDKMIYLGVAKSIDEKVKIMQAQMRTMKLKQ
;
A
#
# COMPACT_ATOMS: atom_id res chain seq x y z
N MET A 1 16.74 -7.12 -6.19
CA MET A 1 15.64 -7.13 -5.20
C MET A 1 14.38 -6.86 -5.97
N ASN A 2 13.39 -7.74 -5.89
CA ASN A 2 12.17 -7.59 -6.68
C ASN A 2 11.24 -6.58 -6.02
N PHE A 3 10.60 -5.75 -6.83
CA PHE A 3 9.70 -4.69 -6.37
C PHE A 3 8.40 -4.76 -7.16
N ILE A 4 7.30 -4.98 -6.47
CA ILE A 4 5.96 -5.02 -7.06
C ILE A 4 5.20 -3.82 -6.51
N SER A 5 4.95 -2.84 -7.38
CA SER A 5 4.12 -1.68 -7.05
C SER A 5 2.67 -1.97 -7.43
N VAL A 6 1.75 -1.68 -6.53
CA VAL A 6 0.32 -1.85 -6.73
C VAL A 6 -0.36 -0.57 -6.30
N LYS A 7 -1.12 0.06 -7.20
CA LYS A 7 -1.96 1.19 -6.81
C LYS A 7 -3.34 0.71 -6.42
N GLY A 8 -3.95 1.32 -5.41
CA GLY A 8 -5.24 0.87 -4.94
C GLY A 8 -6.34 0.80 -6.02
N PRO A 9 -6.50 1.81 -6.88
CA PRO A 9 -7.46 1.74 -7.98
C PRO A 9 -7.20 0.61 -8.99
N GLU A 10 -5.95 0.14 -9.14
CA GLU A 10 -5.61 -0.94 -10.10
C GLU A 10 -6.16 -2.30 -9.67
N LEU A 11 -6.39 -2.51 -8.36
CA LEU A 11 -7.03 -3.74 -7.88
C LEU A 11 -8.55 -3.63 -7.83
N LEU A 12 -9.12 -2.44 -8.00
CA LEU A 12 -10.57 -2.19 -7.97
C LEU A 12 -11.17 -2.35 -9.37
N ASN A 13 -11.19 -3.57 -9.91
CA ASN A 13 -11.99 -3.83 -11.11
C ASN A 13 -13.48 -3.87 -10.77
N MET A 14 -14.33 -3.45 -11.72
CA MET A 14 -15.80 -3.42 -11.56
C MET A 14 -16.44 -4.82 -11.42
N TYR A 15 -15.64 -5.90 -11.49
CA TYR A 15 -16.06 -7.28 -11.29
C TYR A 15 -15.58 -7.81 -9.94
N VAL A 16 -16.53 -8.01 -9.02
CA VAL A 16 -16.35 -8.38 -7.61
C VAL A 16 -15.37 -9.54 -7.36
N GLY A 17 -15.37 -10.57 -8.22
CA GLY A 17 -14.49 -11.73 -8.07
C GLY A 17 -13.08 -11.56 -8.64
N GLU A 18 -12.88 -10.58 -9.52
CA GLU A 18 -11.59 -10.34 -10.16
C GLU A 18 -10.64 -9.60 -9.21
N SER A 19 -11.17 -8.66 -8.42
CA SER A 19 -10.39 -7.87 -7.46
C SER A 19 -9.76 -8.72 -6.34
N GLU A 20 -10.49 -9.70 -5.80
CA GLU A 20 -9.93 -10.65 -4.81
C GLU A 20 -8.83 -11.52 -5.42
N LYS A 21 -9.04 -11.98 -6.66
CA LYS A 21 -8.06 -12.79 -7.39
C LYS A 21 -6.79 -11.99 -7.67
N ASN A 22 -6.92 -10.72 -8.05
CA ASN A 22 -5.79 -9.83 -8.31
C ASN A 22 -4.91 -9.66 -7.07
N VAL A 23 -5.52 -9.48 -5.88
CA VAL A 23 -4.76 -9.44 -4.61
C VAL A 23 -3.97 -10.73 -4.43
N ARG A 24 -4.60 -11.90 -4.62
CA ARG A 24 -3.91 -13.19 -4.49
C ARG A 24 -2.75 -13.34 -5.48
N GLU A 25 -2.98 -13.01 -6.74
CA GLU A 25 -1.98 -13.10 -7.80
C GLU A 25 -0.76 -12.20 -7.52
N VAL A 26 -0.97 -11.00 -6.98
CA VAL A 26 0.13 -10.11 -6.56
C VAL A 26 1.03 -10.79 -5.52
N PHE A 27 0.43 -11.37 -4.47
CA PHE A 27 1.19 -12.03 -3.42
C PHE A 27 1.80 -13.37 -3.87
N GLU A 28 1.15 -14.12 -4.75
CA GLU A 28 1.73 -15.31 -5.38
C GLU A 28 2.97 -14.95 -6.20
N ARG A 29 2.88 -13.96 -7.08
CA ARG A 29 4.03 -13.44 -7.84
C ARG A 29 5.15 -12.95 -6.91
N ALA A 30 4.81 -12.27 -5.82
CA ALA A 30 5.79 -11.82 -4.85
C ALA A 30 6.53 -12.98 -4.17
N ARG A 31 5.81 -14.07 -3.86
CA ARG A 31 6.37 -15.30 -3.26
C ARG A 31 7.24 -16.09 -4.22
N GLU A 32 6.95 -16.07 -5.50
CA GLU A 32 7.79 -16.70 -6.53
C GLU A 32 9.10 -15.93 -6.76
N ASN A 33 9.10 -14.64 -6.43
CA ASN A 33 10.19 -13.71 -6.71
C ASN A 33 10.93 -13.26 -5.43
N LEU A 34 11.13 -14.13 -4.44
CA LEU A 34 11.84 -13.77 -3.22
C LEU A 34 13.35 -13.55 -3.48
N PRO A 35 13.99 -12.53 -2.86
CA PRO A 35 13.41 -11.55 -1.95
C PRO A 35 12.64 -10.42 -2.68
N CYS A 36 11.46 -10.08 -2.16
CA CYS A 36 10.51 -9.17 -2.79
C CYS A 36 9.92 -8.14 -1.82
N ILE A 37 9.72 -6.92 -2.30
CA ILE A 37 8.93 -5.87 -1.66
C ILE A 37 7.62 -5.69 -2.44
N VAL A 38 6.48 -5.81 -1.77
CA VAL A 38 5.17 -5.42 -2.28
C VAL A 38 4.84 -4.04 -1.73
N PHE A 39 4.68 -3.07 -2.62
CA PHE A 39 4.38 -1.68 -2.28
C PHE A 39 2.94 -1.35 -2.70
N PHE A 40 2.10 -1.05 -1.73
CA PHE A 40 0.73 -0.59 -1.93
C PHE A 40 0.68 0.93 -1.84
N ASP A 41 0.35 1.59 -2.95
CA ASP A 41 0.06 3.02 -2.98
C ASP A 41 -1.44 3.26 -2.85
N GLU A 42 -1.83 4.39 -2.25
CA GLU A 42 -3.24 4.73 -1.98
C GLU A 42 -3.98 3.61 -1.23
N LEU A 43 -3.36 3.05 -0.18
CA LEU A 43 -3.92 1.91 0.57
C LEU A 43 -5.32 2.17 1.12
N ASP A 44 -5.66 3.44 1.40
CA ASP A 44 -6.99 3.89 1.83
C ASP A 44 -8.09 3.65 0.80
N SER A 45 -7.76 3.54 -0.48
CA SER A 45 -8.73 3.16 -1.52
C SER A 45 -9.02 1.66 -1.55
N LEU A 46 -8.08 0.81 -1.11
CA LEU A 46 -8.24 -0.64 -1.03
C LEU A 46 -8.89 -1.10 0.27
N ALA A 47 -8.61 -0.37 1.35
CA ALA A 47 -9.00 -0.80 2.68
C ALA A 47 -9.64 0.31 3.53
N PRO A 48 -10.77 0.87 3.08
CA PRO A 48 -11.55 1.76 3.90
C PRO A 48 -12.09 1.02 5.14
N ALA A 49 -12.33 1.77 6.22
CA ALA A 49 -12.91 1.26 7.45
C ALA A 49 -14.26 0.56 7.18
N ARG A 50 -14.43 -0.63 7.75
CA ARG A 50 -15.64 -1.44 7.57
C ARG A 50 -16.86 -0.75 8.16
N GLY A 51 -17.96 -0.75 7.41
CA GLY A 51 -19.29 -0.46 7.92
C GLY A 51 -19.71 1.01 7.85
N LYS A 52 -20.72 1.26 7.00
CA LYS A 52 -21.83 2.23 7.18
C LYS A 52 -22.83 2.29 6.01
N GLY A 53 -22.68 1.45 4.98
CA GLY A 53 -23.62 1.40 3.86
C GLY A 53 -24.09 -0.02 3.59
N ASP A 54 -25.40 -0.23 3.53
CA ASP A 54 -26.05 -1.48 3.09
C ASP A 54 -25.98 -1.68 1.56
N SER A 55 -25.03 -1.01 0.91
CA SER A 55 -24.84 -1.05 -0.53
C SER A 55 -23.98 -2.25 -0.92
N SER A 56 -24.31 -2.87 -2.05
CA SER A 56 -23.54 -3.96 -2.65
C SER A 56 -22.05 -3.62 -2.81
N SER A 57 -21.72 -2.35 -3.10
CA SER A 57 -20.34 -1.86 -3.20
C SER A 57 -19.53 -1.97 -1.90
N SER A 58 -20.16 -1.77 -0.74
CA SER A 58 -19.49 -1.84 0.56
C SER A 58 -19.08 -3.28 0.90
N GLN A 59 -19.94 -4.24 0.56
CA GLN A 59 -19.65 -5.67 0.77
C GLN A 59 -18.49 -6.17 -0.10
N VAL A 60 -18.30 -5.59 -1.29
CA VAL A 60 -17.18 -5.93 -2.18
C VAL A 60 -15.86 -5.49 -1.55
N MET A 61 -15.81 -4.25 -1.05
CA MET A 61 -14.62 -3.72 -0.38
C MET A 61 -14.27 -4.54 0.85
N ASP A 62 -15.26 -4.92 1.68
CA ASP A 62 -15.02 -5.75 2.87
C ASP A 62 -14.34 -7.09 2.54
N ARG A 63 -14.66 -7.70 1.40
CA ARG A 63 -14.03 -8.94 0.94
C ARG A 63 -12.60 -8.73 0.45
N ILE A 64 -12.35 -7.66 -0.30
CA ILE A 64 -10.98 -7.29 -0.73
C ILE A 64 -10.10 -7.06 0.50
N VAL A 65 -10.59 -6.36 1.51
CA VAL A 65 -9.86 -6.16 2.77
C VAL A 65 -9.61 -7.48 3.48
N ALA A 66 -10.61 -8.37 3.56
CA ALA A 66 -10.43 -9.70 4.14
C ALA A 66 -9.35 -10.53 3.41
N GLN A 67 -9.33 -10.48 2.07
CA GLN A 67 -8.32 -11.15 1.26
C GLN A 67 -6.93 -10.54 1.49
N LEU A 68 -6.81 -9.21 1.52
CA LEU A 68 -5.55 -8.51 1.82
C LEU A 68 -5.00 -8.88 3.20
N LEU A 69 -5.86 -8.91 4.23
CA LEU A 69 -5.48 -9.34 5.58
C LEU A 69 -4.94 -10.79 5.59
N THR A 70 -5.63 -11.68 4.87
CA THR A 70 -5.22 -13.10 4.75
C THR A 70 -3.85 -13.24 4.09
N GLU A 71 -3.58 -12.46 3.03
CA GLU A 71 -2.29 -12.50 2.35
C GLU A 71 -1.16 -11.94 3.22
N ILE A 72 -1.39 -10.83 3.92
CA ILE A 72 -0.40 -10.22 4.84
C ILE A 72 -0.08 -11.15 6.01
N ASP A 73 -1.10 -11.79 6.61
CA ASP A 73 -0.87 -12.80 7.67
C ASP A 73 -0.06 -14.00 7.15
N GLY A 74 -0.12 -14.27 5.84
CA GLY A 74 0.71 -15.25 5.15
C GLY A 74 2.15 -14.80 4.90
N VAL A 75 2.43 -13.49 4.81
CA VAL A 75 3.77 -12.92 4.60
C VAL A 75 4.71 -13.28 5.76
N GLY A 76 4.22 -13.16 7.01
CA GLY A 76 5.03 -13.44 8.21
C GLY A 76 5.55 -14.88 8.31
N LYS A 77 5.03 -15.80 7.49
CA LYS A 77 5.47 -17.21 7.43
C LYS A 77 6.64 -17.44 6.45
N LYS A 78 6.96 -16.48 5.57
CA LYS A 78 8.01 -16.62 4.56
C LYS A 78 9.10 -15.55 4.72
N PRO A 79 10.34 -15.93 5.07
CA PRO A 79 11.44 -14.97 5.13
C PRO A 79 11.73 -14.40 3.73
N GLY A 80 11.93 -13.08 3.64
CA GLY A 80 12.30 -12.38 2.40
C GLY A 80 11.17 -11.70 1.64
N LEU A 81 9.93 -11.75 2.15
CA LEU A 81 8.80 -10.97 1.63
C LEU A 81 8.49 -9.81 2.56
N PHE A 82 8.48 -8.59 2.03
CA PHE A 82 8.18 -7.38 2.78
C PHE A 82 6.99 -6.65 2.14
N THR A 83 6.11 -6.11 2.97
CA THR A 83 4.97 -5.32 2.52
C THR A 83 5.09 -3.90 3.03
N ILE A 84 4.90 -2.93 2.15
CA ILE A 84 4.90 -1.49 2.47
C ILE A 84 3.60 -0.91 1.96
N GLY A 85 2.95 -0.07 2.76
CA GLY A 85 1.73 0.65 2.39
C GLY A 85 1.93 2.15 2.52
N ALA A 86 1.47 2.91 1.54
CA ALA A 86 1.40 4.36 1.56
C ALA A 86 -0.06 4.81 1.55
N THR A 87 -0.38 5.79 2.39
CA THR A 87 -1.71 6.40 2.44
C THR A 87 -1.62 7.86 2.85
N ASN A 88 -2.54 8.68 2.33
CA ASN A 88 -2.74 10.05 2.77
C ASN A 88 -3.81 10.16 3.87
N ARG A 89 -4.58 9.09 4.10
CA ARG A 89 -5.74 9.07 5.00
C ARG A 89 -5.68 7.87 5.95
N PRO A 90 -4.70 7.84 6.89
CA PRO A 90 -4.55 6.74 7.83
C PRO A 90 -5.78 6.58 8.75
N ASP A 91 -6.56 7.65 8.94
CA ASP A 91 -7.83 7.66 9.67
C ASP A 91 -8.93 6.83 9.00
N LEU A 92 -8.85 6.64 7.69
CA LEU A 92 -9.81 5.83 6.93
C LEU A 92 -9.44 4.36 6.83
N LEU A 93 -8.24 3.96 7.25
CA LEU A 93 -7.81 2.57 7.12
C LEU A 93 -8.56 1.64 8.09
N ASP A 94 -8.83 0.42 7.63
CA ASP A 94 -9.30 -0.65 8.51
C ASP A 94 -8.29 -0.89 9.66
N SER A 95 -8.74 -0.69 10.90
CA SER A 95 -7.95 -0.92 12.11
C SER A 95 -7.32 -2.32 12.20
N ALA A 96 -7.90 -3.33 11.55
CA ALA A 96 -7.35 -4.67 11.47
C ALA A 96 -6.00 -4.70 10.73
N LEU A 97 -5.79 -3.85 9.73
CA LEU A 97 -4.52 -3.76 8.99
C LEU A 97 -3.38 -3.19 9.84
N LEU A 98 -3.71 -2.36 10.82
CA LEU A 98 -2.77 -1.68 11.71
C LEU A 98 -2.37 -2.52 12.93
N ARG A 99 -2.87 -3.75 13.05
CA ARG A 99 -2.53 -4.65 14.16
C ARG A 99 -1.12 -5.22 14.00
N THR A 100 -0.53 -5.62 15.13
CA THR A 100 0.79 -6.25 15.20
C THR A 100 0.90 -7.44 14.24
N GLY A 101 2.02 -7.51 13.50
CA GLY A 101 2.25 -8.55 12.49
C GLY A 101 1.72 -8.22 11.09
N ARG A 102 1.09 -7.05 10.89
CA ARG A 102 0.63 -6.53 9.58
C ARG A 102 1.37 -5.22 9.27
N PHE A 103 0.65 -4.10 9.17
CA PHE A 103 1.25 -2.76 9.09
C PHE A 103 1.52 -2.20 10.49
N ASP A 104 2.42 -2.85 11.22
CA ASP A 104 2.71 -2.53 12.63
C ASP A 104 3.77 -1.42 12.80
N LYS A 105 4.54 -1.12 11.75
CA LYS A 105 5.50 -0.01 11.68
C LYS A 105 4.92 1.15 10.90
N MET A 106 4.46 2.17 11.62
CA MET A 106 3.95 3.41 11.04
C MET A 106 5.06 4.46 10.99
N ILE A 107 5.33 5.00 9.80
CA ILE A 107 6.28 6.09 9.59
C ILE A 107 5.51 7.30 9.08
N TYR A 108 5.52 8.38 9.87
CA TYR A 108 4.90 9.64 9.47
C TYR A 108 5.86 10.43 8.57
N LEU A 109 5.41 10.74 7.36
CA LEU A 109 6.10 11.62 6.42
C LEU A 109 5.48 13.01 6.49
N GLY A 110 6.11 13.89 7.25
CA GLY A 110 5.69 15.29 7.40
C GLY A 110 6.20 16.19 6.29
N VAL A 111 5.65 17.41 6.23
CA VAL A 111 6.18 18.48 5.39
C VAL A 111 7.51 19.01 5.96
N ALA A 112 8.43 19.39 5.08
CA ALA A 112 9.68 20.05 5.48
C ALA A 112 9.40 21.35 6.22
N LYS A 113 9.93 21.48 7.43
CA LYS A 113 9.65 22.64 8.32
C LYS A 113 10.76 23.68 8.25
N SER A 114 12.01 23.25 8.17
CA SER A 114 13.16 24.16 8.14
C SER A 114 13.50 24.63 6.73
N ILE A 115 14.13 25.81 6.65
CA ILE A 115 14.69 26.31 5.39
C ILE A 115 15.75 25.33 4.87
N ASP A 116 16.58 24.78 5.76
CA ASP A 116 17.63 23.83 5.38
C ASP A 116 17.09 22.55 4.74
N GLU A 117 16.01 21.97 5.28
CA GLU A 117 15.34 20.81 4.65
C GLU A 117 14.79 21.17 3.27
N LYS A 118 14.16 22.34 3.13
CA LYS A 118 13.62 22.81 1.85
C LYS A 118 14.73 23.06 0.83
N VAL A 119 15.84 23.66 1.25
CA VAL A 119 17.03 23.86 0.41
C VAL A 119 17.60 22.52 -0.04
N LYS A 120 17.71 21.52 0.84
CA LYS A 120 18.15 20.17 0.46
C LYS A 120 17.23 19.51 -0.56
N ILE A 121 15.92 19.61 -0.37
CA ILE A 121 14.93 19.10 -1.33
C ILE A 121 15.09 19.80 -2.68
N MET A 122 15.20 21.14 -2.68
CA MET A 122 15.36 21.94 -3.89
C MET A 122 16.67 21.59 -4.63
N GLN A 123 17.78 21.46 -3.91
CA GLN A 123 19.06 21.03 -4.47
C GLN A 123 18.97 19.62 -5.09
N ALA A 124 18.27 18.70 -4.43
CA ALA A 124 18.05 17.35 -4.97
C ALA A 124 17.23 17.37 -6.27
N GLN A 125 16.18 18.20 -6.33
CA GLN A 125 15.34 18.38 -7.54
C GLN A 125 16.10 19.06 -8.68
N MET A 126 16.97 20.03 -8.35
CA MET A 126 17.77 20.76 -9.34
C MET A 126 18.99 19.98 -9.84
N ARG A 127 19.31 18.81 -9.26
CA ARG A 127 20.52 18.03 -9.60
C ARG A 127 20.56 17.56 -11.06
N THR A 128 19.41 17.47 -11.72
CA THR A 128 19.27 17.09 -13.13
C THR A 128 19.12 18.30 -14.07
N MET A 129 18.94 19.51 -13.53
CA MET A 129 18.83 20.72 -14.33
C MET A 129 20.22 21.22 -14.74
N LYS A 130 20.52 21.16 -16.04
CA LYS A 130 21.65 21.90 -16.61
C LYS A 130 21.25 23.37 -16.70
N LEU A 131 21.67 24.18 -15.74
CA LEU A 131 21.62 25.63 -15.88
C LEU A 131 22.56 26.00 -17.04
N LYS A 132 21.99 26.48 -18.15
CA LYS A 132 22.77 27.14 -19.20
C LYS A 132 23.38 28.39 -18.58
N GLN A 133 24.71 28.44 -18.56
CA GLN A 133 25.46 29.68 -18.38
C GLN A 133 25.25 30.59 -19.59
#